data_AF-A0A0B4GUM1-F1
#
_entry.id   AF-A0A0B4GUM1-F1
#
_cell.length_a   1.000
_cell.length_b   1.000
_cell.length_c   1.000
_cell.angle_alpha   90.00
_cell.angle_beta   90.00
_cell.angle_gamma   90.00
#
_symmetry.space_group_name_H-M   'P 1'
#
loop_
_entity.id
_entity.type
_entity.pdbx_description
1 polymer ?
#
loop_
_entity_poly.entity_id
_entity_poly.type
_entity_poly.pdbx_seq_one_letter_code
_entity_poly.pdbx_strand_id
1 'polypeptide(L)'
;MTRISVPVAPRPQDDLKTVVETRTREWHFHIYFLLQSPTETAAALALRDAVLRLRRDGAFVAVPLHRVNKYPIGPHPAGSYEIWVPDSSFSEVFFYLASNRGNLSILIHPLTSEQRRDHETRNGWLGTPWPIYLDSLPTESDEAPLQYPELRLGWSAAPEEEISLDERRRRGAEVEALLAEDPEAAPAPVD
;
A
#
# COMPACT_ATOMS: atom_id res chain seq x y z
N MET A 1 -5.65 -45.28 -10.21
CA MET A 1 -6.05 -44.37 -9.11
C MET A 1 -5.08 -43.21 -9.10
N THR A 2 -5.45 -42.08 -9.70
CA THR A 2 -4.64 -40.86 -9.73
C THR A 2 -4.73 -40.21 -8.36
N ARG A 3 -3.63 -40.15 -7.61
CA ARG A 3 -3.58 -39.41 -6.34
C ARG A 3 -3.72 -37.93 -6.66
N ILE A 4 -4.87 -37.37 -6.34
CA ILE A 4 -5.07 -35.93 -6.31
C ILE A 4 -4.32 -35.42 -5.08
N SER A 5 -3.14 -34.84 -5.28
CA SER A 5 -2.47 -34.07 -4.23
C SER A 5 -3.25 -32.77 -4.08
N VAL A 6 -4.01 -32.64 -3.00
CA VAL A 6 -4.61 -31.36 -2.61
C VAL A 6 -3.45 -30.42 -2.28
N PRO A 7 -3.31 -29.25 -2.94
CA PRO A 7 -2.30 -28.27 -2.58
C PRO A 7 -2.53 -27.87 -1.13
N VAL A 8 -1.50 -28.00 -0.29
CA VAL A 8 -1.54 -27.47 1.07
C VAL A 8 -1.61 -25.95 0.93
N ALA A 9 -2.68 -25.35 1.45
CA ALA A 9 -2.79 -23.89 1.47
C ALA A 9 -1.57 -23.33 2.23
N PRO A 10 -0.91 -22.28 1.71
CA PRO A 10 0.24 -21.71 2.40
C PRO A 10 -0.17 -21.22 3.79
N ARG A 11 0.55 -21.65 4.83
CA ARG A 11 0.39 -21.11 6.18
C ARG A 11 0.83 -19.63 6.15
N PRO A 12 0.05 -18.70 6.73
CA PRO A 12 0.51 -17.33 6.92
C PRO A 12 1.85 -17.32 7.66
N GLN A 13 2.77 -16.45 7.25
CA GLN A 13 4.02 -16.25 7.97
C GLN A 13 3.73 -15.55 9.30
N ASP A 14 4.17 -16.14 10.41
CA ASP A 14 3.95 -15.67 11.78
C ASP A 14 5.26 -15.45 12.57
N ASP A 15 6.42 -15.76 12.00
CA ASP A 15 7.72 -15.42 12.60
C ASP A 15 7.93 -13.90 12.60
N LEU A 16 8.02 -13.32 13.80
CA LEU A 16 8.15 -11.88 14.03
C LEU A 16 9.29 -11.26 13.20
N LYS A 17 10.47 -11.90 13.20
CA LYS A 17 11.64 -11.37 12.50
C LYS A 17 11.38 -11.32 11.00
N THR A 18 10.91 -12.43 10.44
CA THR A 18 10.61 -12.56 9.02
C THR A 18 9.56 -11.53 8.58
N VAL A 19 8.45 -11.40 9.32
CA VAL A 19 7.39 -10.42 8.99
C VAL A 19 7.90 -8.99 9.03
N VAL A 20 8.71 -8.63 10.03
CA VAL A 20 9.25 -7.27 10.18
C VAL A 20 10.28 -6.93 9.10
N GLU A 21 11.17 -7.87 8.78
CA GLU A 21 12.26 -7.65 7.82
C GLU A 21 11.80 -7.70 6.37
N THR A 22 10.75 -8.46 6.07
CA THR A 22 10.22 -8.61 4.68
C THR A 22 9.04 -7.69 4.36
N ARG A 23 8.64 -6.82 5.29
CA ARG A 23 7.51 -5.90 5.07
C ARG A 23 7.76 -4.98 3.87
N THR A 24 6.71 -4.72 3.10
CA THR A 24 6.75 -3.73 2.02
C THR A 24 7.03 -2.34 2.56
N ARG A 25 8.01 -1.64 1.97
CA ARG A 25 8.43 -0.30 2.40
C ARG A 25 7.87 0.85 1.60
N GLU A 26 7.36 0.58 0.40
CA GLU A 26 6.87 1.60 -0.52
C GLU A 26 5.56 1.15 -1.17
N TRP A 27 4.66 2.10 -1.38
CA TRP A 27 3.30 1.87 -1.84
C TRP A 27 2.90 2.90 -2.88
N HIS A 28 2.04 2.48 -3.80
CA HIS A 28 1.39 3.35 -4.77
C HIS A 28 -0.10 3.44 -4.52
N PHE A 29 -0.61 4.67 -4.64
CA PHE A 29 -2.03 4.99 -4.65
C PHE A 29 -2.36 5.59 -6.02
N HIS A 30 -3.14 4.87 -6.83
CA HIS A 30 -3.61 5.38 -8.12
C HIS A 30 -5.06 5.82 -8.01
N ILE A 31 -5.29 7.12 -8.16
CA ILE A 31 -6.62 7.72 -8.10
C ILE A 31 -7.20 7.67 -9.51
N TYR A 32 -8.41 7.13 -9.64
CA TYR A 32 -9.12 6.95 -10.91
C TYR A 32 -10.31 7.89 -11.02
N PHE A 33 -10.53 8.37 -12.24
CA PHE A 33 -11.68 9.20 -12.62
C PHE A 33 -12.10 8.92 -14.08
N LEU A 34 -13.38 9.08 -14.35
CA LEU A 34 -13.93 9.04 -15.69
C LEU A 34 -13.54 10.30 -16.46
N LEU A 35 -12.84 10.13 -17.58
CA LEU A 35 -12.40 11.23 -18.44
C LEU A 35 -13.57 12.01 -19.05
N GLN A 36 -14.72 11.35 -19.24
CA GLN A 36 -15.95 11.97 -19.75
C GLN A 36 -16.68 12.80 -18.68
N SER A 37 -16.25 12.73 -17.42
CA SER A 37 -16.82 13.46 -16.29
C SER A 37 -15.91 14.63 -15.91
N PRO A 38 -16.24 15.87 -16.32
CA PRO A 38 -15.52 17.06 -15.85
C PRO A 38 -15.55 17.19 -14.33
N THR A 39 -16.64 16.75 -13.70
CA THR A 39 -16.81 16.76 -12.24
C THR A 39 -15.82 15.84 -11.54
N GLU A 40 -15.66 14.59 -12.01
CA GLU A 40 -14.68 13.68 -11.42
C GLU A 40 -13.25 14.13 -11.70
N THR A 41 -12.98 14.64 -12.91
CA THR A 41 -11.67 15.21 -13.24
C THR A 41 -11.32 16.37 -12.29
N ALA A 42 -12.26 17.29 -12.05
CA ALA A 42 -12.07 18.39 -11.13
C ALA A 42 -11.86 17.91 -9.68
N ALA A 43 -12.64 16.92 -9.23
CA ALA A 43 -12.49 16.33 -7.90
C ALA A 43 -11.12 15.64 -7.73
N ALA A 44 -10.66 14.90 -8.74
CA ALA A 44 -9.37 14.21 -8.72
C ALA A 44 -8.21 15.21 -8.64
N LEU A 45 -8.26 16.29 -9.42
CA LEU A 45 -7.24 17.35 -9.36
C LEU A 45 -7.29 18.11 -8.04
N ALA A 46 -8.47 18.41 -7.51
CA ALA A 46 -8.62 19.05 -6.21
C ALA A 46 -8.05 18.20 -5.07
N LEU A 47 -8.29 16.88 -5.09
CA LEU A 47 -7.73 15.93 -4.13
C LEU A 47 -6.20 15.88 -4.24
N ARG A 48 -5.65 15.81 -5.47
CA ARG A 48 -4.20 15.87 -5.72
C ARG A 48 -3.57 17.14 -5.14
N ASP A 49 -4.20 18.29 -5.36
CA ASP A 49 -3.71 19.56 -4.84
C ASP A 49 -3.78 19.62 -3.31
N ALA A 50 -4.80 19.00 -2.70
CA ALA A 50 -4.90 18.90 -1.25
C ALA A 50 -3.79 18.02 -0.66
N VAL A 51 -3.49 16.87 -1.26
CA VAL A 51 -2.33 16.04 -0.90
C VAL A 51 -1.03 16.82 -0.99
N LEU A 52 -0.82 17.60 -2.05
CA LEU A 52 0.39 18.43 -2.20
C LEU A 52 0.51 19.52 -1.13
N ARG A 53 -0.61 20.17 -0.77
CA ARG A 53 -0.64 21.15 0.34
C ARG A 53 -0.33 20.48 1.68
N LEU A 54 -0.96 19.34 1.96
CA LEU A 54 -0.75 18.59 3.20
C LEU A 54 0.68 18.07 3.35
N ARG A 55 1.28 17.59 2.26
CA ARG A 55 2.70 17.25 2.20
C ARG A 55 3.58 18.47 2.53
N ARG A 56 3.31 19.61 1.88
CA ARG A 56 4.06 20.86 2.14
C ARG A 56 3.96 21.27 3.62
N ASP A 57 2.79 21.07 4.21
CA ASP A 57 2.48 21.49 5.58
C ASP A 57 2.88 20.43 6.63
N GLY A 58 3.47 19.30 6.20
CA GLY A 58 4.05 18.29 7.10
C GLY A 58 3.06 17.27 7.67
N ALA A 59 1.88 17.12 7.06
CA ALA A 59 0.88 16.16 7.54
C ALA A 59 1.25 14.69 7.29
N PHE A 60 2.02 14.41 6.23
CA PHE A 60 2.52 13.10 5.84
C PHE A 60 3.49 13.25 4.66
N VAL A 61 4.21 12.18 4.32
CA VAL A 61 4.98 12.08 3.08
C VAL A 61 4.17 11.35 2.02
N ALA A 62 3.87 12.06 0.93
CA ALA A 62 3.18 11.52 -0.24
C ALA A 62 3.67 12.26 -1.48
N VAL A 63 4.05 11.56 -2.55
CA VAL A 63 4.59 12.19 -3.76
C VAL A 63 3.72 11.88 -4.97
N PRO A 64 2.74 12.75 -5.29
CA PRO A 64 2.01 12.64 -6.53
C PRO A 64 2.93 12.85 -7.74
N LEU A 65 2.89 11.95 -8.72
CA LEU A 65 3.58 12.16 -9.99
C LEU A 65 3.09 13.45 -10.66
N HIS A 66 3.99 14.12 -11.38
CA HIS A 66 3.63 15.33 -12.12
C HIS A 66 2.57 15.05 -13.19
N ARG A 67 2.71 13.92 -13.89
CA ARG A 67 1.79 13.49 -14.95
C ARG A 67 0.43 13.12 -14.35
N VAL A 68 -0.62 13.67 -14.95
CA VAL A 68 -1.99 13.16 -14.83
C VAL A 68 -2.33 12.49 -16.14
N ASN A 69 -2.70 11.21 -16.10
CA ASN A 69 -3.07 10.44 -17.27
C ASN A 69 -4.44 10.93 -17.75
N LYS A 70 -4.48 11.51 -18.95
CA LYS A 70 -5.71 12.00 -19.62
C LYS A 70 -6.27 11.00 -20.65
N TYR A 71 -5.73 9.79 -20.63
CA TYR A 71 -6.07 8.63 -21.43
C TYR A 71 -5.42 7.40 -20.75
N PRO A 72 -5.79 6.15 -21.10
CA PRO A 72 -5.19 4.96 -20.51
C PRO A 72 -3.68 4.89 -20.74
N ILE A 73 -2.90 4.63 -19.68
CA ILE A 73 -1.44 4.51 -19.72
C ILE A 73 -1.01 3.32 -18.85
N GLY A 74 -0.16 2.46 -19.41
CA GLY A 74 0.31 1.24 -18.73
C GLY A 74 -0.85 0.34 -18.32
N PRO A 75 -0.93 -0.11 -17.05
CA PRO A 75 -1.99 -0.99 -16.59
C PRO A 75 -3.30 -0.23 -16.26
N HIS A 76 -3.29 1.11 -16.32
CA HIS A 76 -4.40 1.94 -15.82
C HIS A 76 -5.41 2.26 -16.95
N PRO A 77 -6.66 1.77 -16.87
CA PRO A 77 -7.63 1.82 -17.98
C PRO A 77 -8.37 3.15 -18.17
N ALA A 78 -8.11 4.17 -17.35
CA ALA A 78 -8.91 5.40 -17.32
C ALA A 78 -8.06 6.63 -17.03
N GLY A 79 -8.71 7.78 -16.78
CA GLY A 79 -8.02 8.92 -16.20
C GLY A 79 -7.47 8.54 -14.84
N SER A 80 -6.18 8.80 -14.61
CA SER A 80 -5.55 8.48 -13.33
C SER A 80 -4.34 9.33 -13.01
N TYR A 81 -3.92 9.32 -11.75
CA TYR A 81 -2.58 9.74 -11.35
C TYR A 81 -2.10 8.90 -10.17
N GLU A 82 -0.78 8.76 -10.06
CA GLU A 82 -0.08 8.00 -9.03
C GLU A 82 0.34 8.91 -7.88
N ILE A 83 0.34 8.37 -6.67
CA ILE A 83 0.99 8.91 -5.48
C ILE A 83 1.89 7.82 -4.90
N TRP A 84 3.18 8.11 -4.80
CA TRP A 84 4.12 7.28 -4.03
C TRP A 84 4.06 7.62 -2.55
N VAL A 85 4.11 6.60 -1.69
CA VAL A 85 4.01 6.73 -0.23
C VAL A 85 4.95 5.73 0.44
N PRO A 86 5.84 6.17 1.36
CA PRO A 86 6.64 5.25 2.18
C PRO A 86 5.77 4.60 3.27
N ASP A 87 6.17 3.42 3.76
CA ASP A 87 5.47 2.69 4.82
C ASP A 87 5.22 3.54 6.07
N SER A 88 6.17 4.40 6.42
CA SER A 88 6.08 5.33 7.56
C SER A 88 4.93 6.34 7.48
N SER A 89 4.42 6.66 6.28
CA SER A 89 3.27 7.56 6.07
C SER A 89 2.04 6.85 5.48
N PHE A 90 2.08 5.52 5.34
CA PHE A 90 0.99 4.76 4.71
C PHE A 90 -0.35 5.00 5.40
N SER A 91 -0.40 4.87 6.73
CA SER A 91 -1.63 5.00 7.50
C SER A 91 -2.24 6.40 7.39
N GLU A 92 -1.42 7.45 7.52
CA GLU A 92 -1.85 8.84 7.43
C GLU A 92 -2.47 9.17 6.06
N VAL A 93 -1.79 8.74 4.99
CA VAL A 93 -2.29 8.93 3.61
C VAL A 93 -3.55 8.11 3.38
N PHE A 94 -3.58 6.85 3.82
CA PHE A 94 -4.75 5.99 3.71
C PHE A 94 -5.97 6.61 4.42
N PHE A 95 -5.83 7.06 5.67
CA PHE A 95 -6.91 7.67 6.44
C PHE A 95 -7.45 8.93 5.77
N TYR A 96 -6.55 9.79 5.28
CA TYR A 96 -6.93 11.00 4.57
C TYR A 96 -7.70 10.67 3.30
N LEU A 97 -7.18 9.80 2.45
CA LEU A 97 -7.82 9.43 1.18
C LEU A 97 -9.14 8.70 1.40
N ALA A 98 -9.21 7.76 2.36
CA ALA A 98 -10.44 7.05 2.71
C ALA A 98 -11.56 8.03 3.11
N SER A 99 -11.22 9.10 3.83
CA SER A 99 -12.19 10.09 4.32
C SER A 99 -12.53 11.17 3.30
N ASN A 100 -11.63 11.49 2.36
CA ASN A 100 -11.73 12.69 1.52
C ASN A 100 -11.82 12.42 0.01
N ARG A 101 -11.74 11.16 -0.45
CA ARG A 101 -11.78 10.83 -1.90
C ARG A 101 -13.12 11.11 -2.59
N GLY A 102 -14.19 11.36 -1.82
CA GLY A 102 -15.55 11.40 -2.36
C GLY A 102 -15.89 10.10 -3.10
N ASN A 103 -16.28 10.20 -4.37
CA ASN A 103 -16.65 9.04 -5.19
C ASN A 103 -15.49 8.45 -6.01
N LEU A 104 -14.29 9.03 -5.96
CA LEU A 104 -13.14 8.57 -6.74
C LEU A 104 -12.67 7.20 -6.25
N SER A 105 -12.29 6.31 -7.17
CA SER A 105 -11.75 5.00 -6.81
C SER A 105 -10.24 5.05 -6.71
N ILE A 106 -9.64 4.32 -5.77
CA ILE A 106 -8.19 4.34 -5.53
C ILE A 106 -7.66 2.91 -5.48
N LEU A 107 -6.80 2.54 -6.42
CA LEU A 107 -6.00 1.32 -6.35
C LEU A 107 -4.84 1.57 -5.40
N ILE A 108 -4.61 0.66 -4.48
CA ILE A 108 -3.50 0.71 -3.52
C ILE A 108 -2.71 -0.58 -3.70
N HIS A 109 -1.41 -0.49 -3.96
CA HIS A 109 -0.59 -1.69 -4.08
C HIS A 109 0.84 -1.46 -3.56
N PRO A 110 1.52 -2.53 -3.11
CA PRO A 110 2.93 -2.45 -2.73
C PRO A 110 3.81 -2.19 -3.95
N LEU A 111 5.02 -1.67 -3.73
CA LEU A 111 6.03 -1.48 -4.76
C LEU A 111 7.18 -2.48 -4.55
N THR A 112 7.11 -3.61 -5.24
CA THR A 112 8.11 -4.69 -5.19
C THR A 112 8.61 -5.04 -6.60
N SER A 113 9.50 -6.02 -6.70
CA SER A 113 9.93 -6.59 -7.98
C SER A 113 8.83 -7.39 -8.69
N GLU A 114 7.79 -7.84 -7.98
CA GLU A 114 6.68 -8.62 -8.55
C GLU A 114 5.52 -7.72 -9.00
N GLN A 115 5.77 -6.75 -9.89
CA GLN A 115 4.82 -5.69 -10.24
C GLN A 115 3.44 -6.22 -10.66
N ARG A 116 3.38 -7.26 -11.49
CA ARG A 116 2.10 -7.88 -11.88
C ARG A 116 1.34 -8.38 -10.65
N ARG A 117 2.01 -9.10 -9.76
CA ARG A 117 1.40 -9.66 -8.53
C ARG A 117 0.94 -8.55 -7.58
N ASP A 118 1.72 -7.48 -7.49
CA ASP A 118 1.39 -6.30 -6.70
C ASP A 118 0.07 -5.67 -7.16
N HIS A 119 -0.10 -5.52 -8.49
CA HIS A 119 -1.32 -5.00 -9.09
C HIS A 119 -2.48 -5.98 -9.13
N GLU A 120 -2.25 -7.29 -9.06
CA GLU A 120 -3.28 -8.31 -9.24
C GLU A 120 -3.82 -8.84 -7.91
N THR A 121 -2.95 -9.32 -7.03
CA THR A 121 -3.33 -10.11 -5.84
C THR A 121 -2.95 -9.47 -4.51
N ARG A 122 -1.98 -8.56 -4.48
CA ARG A 122 -1.59 -7.83 -3.26
C ARG A 122 -2.22 -6.44 -3.17
N ASN A 123 -3.06 -6.08 -4.13
CA ASN A 123 -3.72 -4.79 -4.14
C ASN A 123 -4.84 -4.70 -3.10
N GLY A 124 -5.24 -3.46 -2.82
CA GLY A 124 -6.51 -3.12 -2.19
C GLY A 124 -7.17 -1.97 -2.95
N TRP A 125 -8.46 -1.75 -2.67
CA TRP A 125 -9.22 -0.67 -3.30
C TRP A 125 -9.97 0.16 -2.26
N LEU A 126 -9.95 1.48 -2.43
CA LEU A 126 -10.94 2.37 -1.84
C LEU A 126 -11.97 2.73 -2.92
N GLY A 127 -13.22 2.37 -2.71
CA GLY A 127 -14.29 2.56 -3.69
C GLY A 127 -14.41 1.37 -4.65
N THR A 128 -14.95 1.61 -5.84
CA THR A 128 -15.23 0.56 -6.82
C THR A 128 -13.97 0.15 -7.57
N PRO A 129 -13.56 -1.13 -7.56
CA PRO A 129 -12.40 -1.59 -8.32
C PRO A 129 -12.54 -1.35 -9.83
N TRP A 130 -11.44 -1.00 -10.49
CA TRP A 130 -11.35 -0.90 -11.94
C TRP A 130 -10.67 -2.13 -12.57
N PRO A 131 -11.00 -2.48 -13.83
CA PRO A 131 -10.35 -3.57 -14.52
C PRO A 131 -8.92 -3.18 -14.94
N ILE A 132 -7.92 -3.63 -14.17
CA ILE A 132 -6.50 -3.35 -14.44
C ILE A 132 -6.01 -4.17 -15.64
N TYR A 133 -5.26 -3.52 -16.55
CA TYR A 133 -4.67 -4.19 -17.72
C TYR A 133 -3.33 -4.84 -17.36
N LEU A 134 -3.42 -6.02 -16.75
CA LEU A 134 -2.28 -6.75 -16.18
C LEU A 134 -1.25 -7.24 -17.20
N ASP A 135 -1.62 -7.41 -18.47
CA ASP A 135 -0.71 -7.94 -19.51
C ASP A 135 0.38 -6.94 -19.91
N SER A 136 0.22 -5.68 -19.51
CA SER A 136 1.25 -4.65 -19.68
C SER A 136 2.37 -4.70 -18.62
N LEU A 137 2.19 -5.50 -17.56
CA LEU A 137 3.11 -5.54 -16.42
C LEU A 137 4.10 -6.71 -16.53
N PRO A 138 5.39 -6.48 -16.20
CA PRO A 138 6.34 -7.56 -16.05
C PRO A 138 5.95 -8.44 -14.85
N THR A 139 6.20 -9.74 -14.96
CA THR A 139 5.94 -10.69 -13.87
C THR A 139 6.91 -10.48 -12.71
N GLU A 140 8.19 -10.28 -13.05
CA GLU A 140 9.29 -10.02 -12.11
C GLU A 140 10.28 -9.03 -12.74
N SER A 141 10.93 -8.22 -11.90
CA SER A 141 12.08 -7.39 -12.24
C SER A 141 13.27 -7.72 -11.33
N ASP A 142 14.50 -7.52 -11.82
CA ASP A 142 15.71 -7.82 -11.05
C ASP A 142 15.81 -6.99 -9.75
N GLU A 143 15.28 -5.76 -9.79
CA GLU A 143 15.28 -4.84 -8.65
C GLU A 143 13.87 -4.28 -8.40
N ALA A 144 13.58 -4.00 -7.12
CA ALA A 144 12.38 -3.25 -6.75
C ALA A 144 12.55 -1.78 -7.20
N PRO A 145 11.49 -1.11 -7.71
CA PRO A 145 11.62 0.25 -8.20
C PRO A 145 11.88 1.24 -7.05
N LEU A 146 13.10 1.75 -6.94
CA LEU A 146 13.45 2.86 -6.04
C LEU A 146 13.08 4.20 -6.70
N GLN A 147 11.97 4.82 -6.29
CA GLN A 147 11.48 6.05 -6.94
C GLN A 147 12.07 7.35 -6.36
N TYR A 148 12.20 7.45 -5.02
CA TYR A 148 12.63 8.68 -4.34
C TYR A 148 13.71 8.44 -3.27
N PRO A 149 14.88 7.88 -3.63
CA PRO A 149 15.94 7.54 -2.68
C PRO A 149 16.48 8.76 -1.91
N GLU A 150 16.41 9.96 -2.48
CA GLU A 150 16.85 11.20 -1.86
C GLU A 150 16.06 11.56 -0.59
N LEU A 151 14.85 11.01 -0.43
CA LEU A 151 14.03 11.21 0.77
C LEU A 151 14.50 10.35 1.95
N ARG A 152 15.31 9.30 1.70
CA ARG A 152 15.78 8.34 2.73
C ARG A 152 14.64 7.71 3.52
N LEU A 153 13.53 7.42 2.84
CA LEU A 153 12.36 6.75 3.38
C LEU A 153 12.12 5.45 2.61
N GLY A 154 11.19 4.63 3.10
CA GLY A 154 10.86 3.36 2.45
C GLY A 154 12.07 2.44 2.38
N TRP A 155 12.40 1.95 1.18
CA TRP A 155 13.57 1.07 1.00
C TRP A 155 14.91 1.75 1.25
N SER A 156 14.93 3.09 1.30
CA SER A 156 16.14 3.90 1.57
C SER A 156 16.26 4.37 3.02
N ALA A 157 15.38 3.91 3.93
CA ALA A 157 15.43 4.25 5.35
C ALA A 157 16.63 3.62 6.06
N ALA A 158 17.14 4.30 7.09
CA ALA A 158 18.30 3.83 7.83
C ALA A 158 17.90 2.74 8.85
N PRO A 159 18.67 1.64 9.02
CA PRO A 159 18.31 0.56 9.94
C PRO A 159 18.10 1.01 11.40
N GLU A 160 18.79 2.06 11.84
CA GLU A 160 18.66 2.65 13.17
C GLU A 160 17.31 3.33 13.45
N GLU A 161 16.53 3.64 12.41
CA GLU A 161 15.17 4.17 12.55
C GLU A 161 14.14 3.07 12.85
N GLU A 162 14.54 1.79 12.75
CA GLU A 162 13.68 0.66 13.05
C GLU A 162 13.53 0.40 14.54
N ILE A 163 12.29 0.10 14.94
CA ILE A 163 12.00 -0.48 16.25
C ILE A 163 12.65 -1.86 16.32
N SER A 164 13.55 -2.07 17.30
CA SER A 164 14.24 -3.34 17.50
C SER A 164 13.28 -4.50 17.77
N LEU A 165 13.71 -5.72 17.45
CA LEU A 165 12.89 -6.91 17.69
C LEU A 165 12.55 -7.10 19.19
N ASP A 166 13.47 -6.74 20.09
CA ASP A 166 13.23 -6.84 21.53
C ASP A 166 12.21 -5.81 22.02
N GLU A 167 12.27 -4.58 21.50
CA GLU A 167 11.25 -3.57 21.76
C GLU A 167 9.88 -4.01 21.23
N ARG A 168 9.83 -4.61 20.04
CA ARG A 168 8.59 -5.17 19.47
C ARG A 168 8.02 -6.29 20.34
N ARG A 169 8.85 -7.22 20.82
CA ARG A 169 8.43 -8.29 21.74
C ARG A 169 7.89 -7.73 23.04
N ARG A 170 8.56 -6.72 23.61
CA ARG A 170 8.10 -6.08 24.85
C ARG A 170 6.72 -5.46 24.67
N ARG A 171 6.51 -4.67 23.60
CA ARG A 171 5.20 -4.08 23.28
C ARG A 171 4.13 -5.15 23.05
N GLY A 172 4.46 -6.25 22.36
CA GLY A 172 3.55 -7.38 22.18
C GLY A 172 3.11 -7.98 23.52
N ALA A 173 4.06 -8.26 24.41
CA ALA A 173 3.77 -8.79 25.75
C ALA A 173 2.93 -7.83 26.60
N GLU A 174 3.15 -6.52 26.48
CA GLU A 174 2.33 -5.49 27.13
C GLU A 174 0.88 -5.51 26.64
N VAL A 175 0.66 -5.67 25.32
CA VAL A 175 -0.68 -5.80 24.74
C VAL A 175 -1.38 -7.07 25.24
N GLU A 176 -0.71 -8.23 25.20
CA GLU A 176 -1.29 -9.50 25.69
C GLU A 176 -1.64 -9.43 27.18
N ALA A 177 -0.80 -8.78 27.99
CA ALA A 177 -1.10 -8.60 29.42
C ALA A 177 -2.34 -7.72 29.66
N LEU A 178 -2.56 -6.69 28.85
CA LEU A 178 -3.74 -5.83 28.94
C LEU A 178 -5.02 -6.55 28.48
N LEU A 179 -4.92 -7.42 27.49
CA LEU A 179 -6.05 -8.17 26.92
C LEU A 179 -6.36 -9.48 27.65
N ALA A 180 -5.52 -9.91 28.60
CA ALA A 180 -5.61 -11.22 29.23
C ALA A 180 -6.95 -11.53 29.91
N GLU A 181 -7.67 -10.51 30.39
CA GLU A 181 -8.97 -10.65 31.06
C GLU A 181 -10.14 -10.12 30.21
N ASP A 182 -9.88 -9.70 28.97
CA ASP A 182 -10.92 -9.20 28.06
C ASP A 182 -11.63 -10.39 27.37
N PRO A 183 -12.92 -10.64 27.66
CA PRO A 183 -13.64 -11.79 27.10
C PRO A 183 -13.95 -11.65 25.59
N GLU A 184 -13.81 -10.45 25.01
CA GLU A 184 -14.00 -10.20 23.57
C GLU A 184 -12.69 -10.30 22.78
N ALA A 185 -11.53 -10.21 23.45
CA ALA A 185 -10.24 -10.39 22.84
C ALA A 185 -9.88 -11.89 22.74
N ALA A 186 -9.65 -12.38 21.52
CA ALA A 186 -9.16 -13.73 21.33
C ALA A 186 -7.72 -13.84 21.88
N PRO A 187 -7.41 -14.83 22.74
CA PRO A 187 -6.05 -14.99 23.26
C PRO A 187 -5.10 -15.42 22.15
N ALA A 188 -3.84 -14.97 22.23
CA ALA A 188 -2.79 -15.48 21.36
C ALA A 188 -2.64 -17.02 21.51
N PRO A 189 -2.39 -17.76 20.42
CA PRO A 189 -2.12 -19.20 20.50
C PRO A 189 -0.91 -19.50 21.38
N VAL A 190 -1.04 -20.54 22.21
CA VAL A 190 0.09 -21.19 22.89
C VAL A 190 0.54 -22.35 22.02
N ASP A 191 1.66 -22.17 21.32
CA ASP A 191 2.29 -23.22 20.51
C ASP A 191 2.69 -24.46 21.35
#